data_AF-A0ABD7CRH1-F1
#
_entry.id   AF-A0ABD7CRH1-F1
#
_cell.length_a   1.000
_cell.length_b   1.000
_cell.length_c   1.000
_cell.angle_alpha   90.00
_cell.angle_beta   90.00
_cell.angle_gamma   90.00
#
_symmetry.space_group_name_H-M   'P 1'
#
loop_
_entity.id
_entity.type
_entity.pdbx_description
1 polymer ?
#
loop_
_entity_poly.entity_id
_entity_poly.type
_entity_poly.pdbx_seq_one_letter_code
_entity_poly.pdbx_strand_id
1 'polypeptide(L)'
;MAGSRRRRWRAVMTGVLTGSLTVLLGACGVVGTEDDRRAAEELAEKHHPGQLKAIGARTLFPGTGGSEVTFAVTDDRDAVVRLRIDTDKVRGGLCDGKDCAGVLADAVRRGRQQAEDFRTLATAFDSCGYEVVALGPTGTPPYVVAELTNETVAKVLGEIGRCVQRWVAASGPESTLAKGQASYVNVVSPAVAERRDRGKESWPTLMRLTRSDLLASLTKHTYFSASYAIEQGRVDTTGSARVVRPFRERQKFGETVQSAVAERLRATHPRVVVSDYQWIWRLEPGRVDRQTGYVLYCPEPDARGRCVNSDDAALVTTDERGVPVGKIRLVHDVREGTGALRLPPY
;
A
#
# COMPACT_ATOMS: atom_id res chain seq x y z
N MET A 1 29.09 -3.12 -80.45
CA MET A 1 28.00 -3.86 -79.78
C MET A 1 27.14 -2.86 -79.02
N ALA A 2 25.87 -2.82 -79.37
CA ALA A 2 24.80 -2.00 -78.78
C ALA A 2 24.54 -2.40 -77.31
N GLY A 3 23.93 -1.60 -76.44
CA GLY A 3 23.26 -0.32 -76.62
C GLY A 3 22.75 0.19 -75.26
N SER A 4 22.61 1.50 -75.16
CA SER A 4 22.01 2.22 -74.04
C SER A 4 20.55 2.60 -74.35
N ARG A 5 19.66 2.56 -73.35
CA ARG A 5 18.48 3.45 -73.07
C ARG A 5 17.42 2.64 -72.30
N ARG A 6 17.04 3.02 -71.07
CA ARG A 6 16.13 4.11 -70.60
C ARG A 6 14.62 3.84 -70.82
N ARG A 7 13.89 4.03 -69.69
CA ARG A 7 12.45 4.39 -69.50
C ARG A 7 11.45 3.27 -69.77
N ARG A 8 10.29 3.16 -69.13
CA ARG A 8 9.54 3.74 -67.97
C ARG A 8 8.21 2.92 -67.95
N TRP A 9 7.32 3.20 -66.98
CA TRP A 9 5.89 2.77 -66.88
C TRP A 9 5.72 1.41 -66.17
N ARG A 10 4.90 1.21 -65.15
CA ARG A 10 3.76 1.94 -64.57
C ARG A 10 3.64 1.58 -63.07
N ALA A 11 3.01 2.48 -62.32
CA ALA A 11 2.71 2.36 -60.92
C ALA A 11 1.38 1.62 -60.66
N VAL A 12 1.17 1.32 -59.37
CA VAL A 12 -0.12 1.28 -58.63
C VAL A 12 -0.76 -0.10 -58.36
N MET A 13 -1.08 -0.28 -57.07
CA MET A 13 -1.94 -1.26 -56.38
C MET A 13 -1.30 -2.54 -55.84
N THR A 14 -1.05 -2.53 -54.53
CA THR A 14 -1.41 -3.53 -53.49
C THR A 14 -0.47 -3.28 -52.30
N GLY A 15 -0.86 -3.10 -51.05
CA GLY A 15 -2.13 -3.08 -50.35
C GLY A 15 -1.73 -2.73 -48.91
N VAL A 16 -2.48 -1.82 -48.29
CA VAL A 16 -2.23 -1.30 -46.94
C VAL A 16 -2.25 -2.46 -45.94
N LEU A 17 -1.13 -2.73 -45.25
CA LEU A 17 -1.13 -3.56 -44.03
C LEU A 17 -1.60 -2.70 -42.85
N THR A 18 -2.87 -2.32 -42.90
CA THR A 18 -3.67 -1.95 -41.74
C THR A 18 -4.30 -3.23 -41.23
N GLY A 19 -3.69 -3.81 -40.20
CA GLY A 19 -4.17 -5.00 -39.52
C GLY A 19 -4.23 -4.76 -38.02
N SER A 20 -5.20 -3.94 -37.61
CA SER A 20 -6.01 -4.13 -36.41
C SER A 20 -5.29 -4.53 -35.10
N LEU A 21 -4.88 -3.53 -34.31
CA LEU A 21 -4.83 -3.64 -32.85
C LEU A 21 -6.28 -3.68 -32.34
N THR A 22 -6.92 -4.84 -32.47
CA THR A 22 -8.20 -5.14 -31.82
C THR A 22 -7.97 -5.23 -30.31
N VAL A 23 -8.45 -4.20 -29.62
CA VAL A 23 -9.17 -4.25 -28.34
C VAL A 23 -8.94 -5.54 -27.53
N LEU A 24 -8.09 -5.47 -26.50
CA LEU A 24 -7.99 -6.45 -25.41
C LEU A 24 -9.19 -6.33 -24.44
N LEU A 25 -10.40 -6.36 -24.98
CA LEU A 25 -11.64 -6.63 -24.25
C LEU A 25 -12.29 -7.82 -24.94
N GLY A 26 -12.15 -9.00 -24.33
CA GLY A 26 -12.89 -10.17 -24.76
C GLY A 26 -12.07 -11.46 -24.77
N ALA A 27 -12.34 -12.28 -23.76
CA ALA A 27 -12.24 -13.74 -23.77
C ALA A 27 -10.86 -14.41 -23.89
N CYS A 28 -10.38 -14.91 -22.75
CA CYS A 28 -9.78 -16.25 -22.61
C CYS A 28 -10.16 -16.80 -21.23
N GLY A 29 -11.21 -17.62 -21.18
CA GLY A 29 -11.60 -18.41 -20.01
C GLY A 29 -12.87 -17.95 -19.27
N VAL A 30 -14.05 -18.14 -19.86
CA VAL A 30 -15.33 -18.13 -19.10
C VAL A 30 -15.39 -19.43 -18.29
N VAL A 31 -14.70 -19.46 -17.15
CA VAL A 31 -15.02 -20.39 -16.07
C VAL A 31 -16.03 -19.65 -15.21
N GLY A 32 -17.30 -19.98 -15.37
CA GLY A 32 -18.38 -19.28 -14.69
C GLY A 32 -18.24 -19.43 -13.17
N THR A 33 -18.21 -18.31 -12.44
CA THR A 33 -18.25 -18.31 -10.96
C THR A 33 -19.61 -18.74 -10.40
N GLU A 34 -20.59 -19.04 -11.26
CA GLU A 34 -21.98 -19.31 -10.88
C GLU A 34 -22.14 -20.59 -10.08
N ASP A 35 -21.49 -21.68 -10.51
CA ASP A 35 -21.57 -22.96 -9.79
C ASP A 35 -20.89 -22.87 -8.42
N ASP A 36 -19.70 -22.27 -8.37
CA ASP A 36 -18.97 -21.98 -7.13
C ASP A 36 -19.78 -21.08 -6.19
N ARG A 37 -20.44 -20.05 -6.74
CA ARG A 37 -21.32 -19.17 -5.98
C ARG A 37 -22.51 -19.93 -5.42
N ARG A 38 -23.19 -20.75 -6.24
CA ARG A 38 -24.34 -21.54 -5.79
C ARG A 38 -23.93 -22.53 -4.69
N ALA A 39 -22.82 -23.23 -4.87
CA ALA A 39 -22.29 -24.14 -3.85
C ALA A 39 -21.97 -23.42 -2.54
N ALA A 40 -21.43 -22.20 -2.61
CA ALA A 40 -21.15 -21.39 -1.43
C ALA A 40 -22.44 -20.88 -0.75
N GLU A 41 -23.46 -20.49 -1.52
CA GLU A 41 -24.78 -20.10 -1.02
C GLU A 41 -25.48 -21.29 -0.34
N GLU A 42 -25.43 -22.51 -0.92
CA GLU A 42 -25.98 -23.72 -0.32
C GLU A 42 -25.27 -24.10 1.00
N LEU A 43 -23.93 -24.00 1.03
CA LEU A 43 -23.15 -24.22 2.24
C LEU A 43 -23.51 -23.18 3.32
N ALA A 44 -23.65 -21.92 2.92
CA ALA A 44 -24.07 -20.84 3.80
C ALA A 44 -25.46 -21.06 4.39
N GLU A 45 -26.45 -21.43 3.57
CA GLU A 45 -27.80 -21.68 4.06
C GLU A 45 -27.86 -22.91 4.97
N LYS A 46 -27.09 -23.96 4.66
CA LYS A 46 -27.03 -25.18 5.47
C LYS A 46 -26.45 -24.94 6.87
N HIS A 47 -25.41 -24.12 7.00
CA HIS A 47 -24.66 -23.94 8.25
C HIS A 47 -24.94 -22.62 8.98
N HIS A 48 -25.44 -21.61 8.26
CA HIS A 48 -25.73 -20.26 8.75
C HIS A 48 -27.02 -19.72 8.09
N PRO A 49 -28.17 -20.39 8.29
CA PRO A 49 -29.42 -20.10 7.55
C PRO A 49 -29.84 -18.64 7.72
N GLY A 50 -30.07 -17.95 6.59
CA GLY A 50 -30.48 -16.54 6.56
C GLY A 50 -29.46 -15.52 7.08
N GLN A 51 -28.27 -15.92 7.52
CA GLN A 51 -27.27 -15.01 8.09
C GLN A 51 -26.32 -14.40 7.04
N LEU A 52 -26.15 -15.07 5.91
CA LEU A 52 -25.18 -14.71 4.88
C LEU A 52 -25.87 -14.49 3.54
N LYS A 53 -25.63 -13.33 2.93
CA LYS A 53 -26.13 -12.99 1.60
C LYS A 53 -24.98 -12.80 0.64
N ALA A 54 -24.87 -13.62 -0.40
CA ALA A 54 -23.83 -13.44 -1.41
C ALA A 54 -24.03 -12.11 -2.16
N ILE A 55 -22.96 -11.34 -2.27
CA ILE A 55 -22.95 -10.02 -2.92
C ILE A 55 -21.93 -9.92 -4.06
N GLY A 56 -21.10 -10.94 -4.24
CA GLY A 56 -20.17 -11.03 -5.35
C GLY A 56 -19.39 -12.35 -5.36
N ALA A 57 -18.84 -12.69 -6.51
CA ALA A 57 -17.91 -13.79 -6.68
C ALA A 57 -16.84 -13.39 -7.69
N ARG A 58 -15.61 -13.88 -7.50
CA ARG A 58 -14.51 -13.68 -8.46
C ARG A 58 -13.71 -14.96 -8.62
N THR A 59 -13.29 -15.25 -9.83
CA THR A 59 -12.39 -16.37 -10.13
C THR A 59 -11.01 -16.11 -9.52
N LEU A 60 -10.41 -17.13 -8.90
CA LEU A 60 -9.03 -17.08 -8.42
C LEU A 60 -8.06 -17.47 -9.54
N PHE A 61 -6.84 -16.94 -9.52
CA PHE A 61 -5.79 -17.29 -10.49
C PHE A 61 -4.83 -18.33 -9.90
N PRO A 62 -4.45 -19.39 -10.64
CA PRO A 62 -4.96 -19.78 -11.95
C PRO A 62 -6.43 -20.22 -11.89
N GLY A 63 -7.19 -20.10 -12.99
CA GLY A 63 -8.65 -20.34 -13.03
C GLY A 63 -9.13 -21.74 -12.61
N THR A 64 -8.21 -22.67 -12.38
CA THR A 64 -8.43 -23.99 -11.77
C THR A 64 -8.44 -23.97 -10.24
N GLY A 65 -8.22 -22.81 -9.62
CA GLY A 65 -8.22 -22.61 -8.16
C GLY A 65 -9.59 -22.33 -7.56
N GLY A 66 -10.66 -22.39 -8.35
CA GLY A 66 -12.02 -22.04 -7.94
C GLY A 66 -12.27 -20.54 -7.88
N SER A 67 -13.20 -20.15 -7.02
CA SER A 67 -13.67 -18.77 -6.84
C SER A 67 -13.57 -18.30 -5.38
N GLU A 68 -13.47 -16.99 -5.20
CA GLU A 68 -13.71 -16.35 -3.92
C GLU A 68 -15.11 -15.71 -3.93
N VAL A 69 -16.01 -16.24 -3.11
CA VAL A 69 -17.37 -15.73 -2.92
C VAL A 69 -17.39 -14.80 -1.72
N THR A 70 -18.00 -13.63 -1.90
CA THR A 70 -18.13 -12.60 -0.87
C THR A 70 -19.56 -12.51 -0.39
N PHE A 71 -19.75 -12.58 0.93
CA PHE A 71 -21.04 -12.48 1.60
C PHE A 71 -21.10 -11.21 2.47
N ALA A 72 -22.26 -10.56 2.46
CA ALA A 72 -22.68 -9.66 3.50
C ALA A 72 -23.29 -10.47 4.65
N VAL A 73 -23.05 -10.02 5.89
CA VAL A 73 -23.72 -10.57 7.07
C VAL A 73 -25.01 -9.80 7.30
N THR A 74 -26.15 -10.48 7.43
CA THR A 74 -27.46 -9.83 7.40
C THR A 74 -27.76 -8.99 8.65
N ASP A 75 -27.20 -9.34 9.80
CA ASP A 75 -27.35 -8.64 11.08
C ASP A 75 -26.15 -7.74 11.44
N ASP A 76 -25.10 -7.69 10.62
CA ASP A 76 -23.92 -6.84 10.83
C ASP A 76 -23.52 -6.15 9.53
N ARG A 77 -23.89 -4.87 9.41
CA ARG A 77 -23.64 -4.04 8.22
C ARG A 77 -22.16 -3.80 7.94
N ASP A 78 -21.28 -3.97 8.94
CA ASP A 78 -19.86 -3.70 8.78
C ASP A 78 -19.11 -4.96 8.34
N ALA A 79 -19.61 -6.15 8.71
CA ALA A 79 -18.96 -7.42 8.48
C ALA A 79 -19.03 -7.91 7.02
N VAL A 80 -17.91 -8.47 6.55
CA VAL A 80 -17.79 -9.12 5.25
C VAL A 80 -17.15 -10.49 5.43
N VAL A 81 -17.73 -11.50 4.77
CA VAL A 81 -17.20 -12.87 4.80
C VAL A 81 -16.72 -13.22 3.40
N ARG A 82 -15.49 -13.74 3.30
CA ARG A 82 -14.91 -14.23 2.04
C ARG A 82 -14.63 -15.71 2.17
N LEU A 83 -15.21 -16.50 1.28
CA LEU A 83 -15.02 -17.95 1.21
C LEU A 83 -14.34 -18.29 -0.11
N ARG A 84 -13.21 -18.98 -0.05
CA ARG A 84 -12.63 -19.63 -1.23
C ARG A 84 -13.27 -20.98 -1.40
N ILE A 85 -13.79 -21.22 -2.59
CA ILE A 85 -14.55 -22.42 -2.91
C ILE A 85 -14.16 -22.91 -4.30
N ASP A 86 -14.11 -24.21 -4.45
CA ASP A 86 -13.84 -24.90 -5.70
C ASP A 86 -14.84 -26.05 -5.76
N THR A 87 -15.85 -25.91 -6.63
CA THR A 87 -17.01 -26.82 -6.67
C THR A 87 -16.58 -28.28 -6.82
N ASP A 88 -15.53 -28.55 -7.59
CA ASP A 88 -15.03 -29.92 -7.79
C ASP A 88 -14.49 -30.53 -6.49
N LYS A 89 -13.94 -29.71 -5.58
CA LYS A 89 -13.44 -30.15 -4.27
C LYS A 89 -14.51 -30.16 -3.19
N VAL A 90 -15.50 -29.27 -3.29
CA VAL A 90 -16.62 -29.20 -2.33
C VAL A 90 -17.47 -30.46 -2.37
N ARG A 91 -17.56 -31.15 -3.51
CA ARG A 91 -18.18 -32.48 -3.59
C ARG A 91 -17.54 -33.50 -2.66
N GLY A 92 -16.25 -33.34 -2.35
CA GLY A 92 -15.53 -34.13 -1.33
C GLY A 92 -15.62 -33.56 0.09
N GLY A 93 -16.45 -32.53 0.33
CA GLY A 93 -16.59 -31.84 1.61
C GLY A 93 -15.47 -30.85 1.92
N LEU A 94 -14.58 -30.56 0.97
CA LEU A 94 -13.34 -29.82 1.21
C LEU A 94 -13.34 -28.42 0.57
N CYS A 95 -12.99 -27.42 1.38
CA CYS A 95 -12.74 -26.04 1.00
C CYS A 95 -11.32 -25.69 1.46
N ASP A 96 -10.45 -25.23 0.56
CA ASP A 96 -9.03 -24.93 0.85
C ASP A 96 -8.31 -26.08 1.59
N GLY A 97 -8.62 -27.33 1.21
CA GLY A 97 -8.04 -28.54 1.80
C GLY A 97 -8.55 -28.90 3.21
N LYS A 98 -9.58 -28.23 3.71
CA LYS A 98 -10.20 -28.47 5.03
C LYS A 98 -11.70 -28.67 4.92
N ASP A 99 -12.35 -29.15 5.99
CA ASP A 99 -13.80 -29.24 6.06
C ASP A 99 -14.47 -27.88 5.76
N CYS A 100 -15.37 -27.87 4.77
CA CYS A 100 -16.04 -26.65 4.31
C CYS A 100 -16.83 -25.94 5.40
N ALA A 101 -17.51 -26.67 6.29
CA ALA A 101 -18.31 -26.07 7.35
C ALA A 101 -17.42 -25.35 8.37
N GLY A 102 -16.30 -25.98 8.77
CA GLY A 102 -15.29 -25.35 9.61
C GLY A 102 -14.66 -24.10 8.97
N VAL A 103 -14.31 -24.16 7.68
CA VAL A 103 -13.74 -23.01 6.95
C VAL A 103 -14.73 -21.85 6.89
N LEU A 104 -16.01 -22.13 6.62
CA LEU A 104 -17.04 -21.11 6.60
C LEU A 104 -17.27 -20.51 8.00
N ALA A 105 -17.42 -21.32 9.03
CA ALA A 105 -17.60 -20.85 10.41
C ALA A 105 -16.43 -19.95 10.86
N ASP A 106 -15.20 -20.35 10.53
CA ASP A 106 -14.01 -19.54 10.79
C ASP A 106 -14.02 -18.22 10.00
N ALA A 107 -14.48 -18.24 8.74
CA ALA A 107 -14.60 -17.04 7.91
C ALA A 107 -15.66 -16.07 8.48
N VAL A 108 -16.80 -16.59 8.96
CA VAL A 108 -17.83 -15.79 9.65
C VAL A 108 -17.26 -15.17 10.93
N ARG A 109 -16.60 -15.98 11.78
CA ARG A 109 -15.97 -15.48 13.02
C ARG A 109 -14.96 -14.37 12.73
N ARG A 110 -14.07 -14.57 11.74
CA ARG A 110 -13.10 -13.54 11.33
C ARG A 110 -13.78 -12.28 10.80
N GLY A 111 -14.80 -12.41 9.97
CA GLY A 111 -15.54 -11.26 9.41
C GLY A 111 -16.21 -10.41 10.49
N ARG A 112 -16.81 -11.05 11.49
CA ARG A 112 -17.42 -10.36 12.65
C ARG A 112 -16.36 -9.71 13.56
N GLN A 113 -15.27 -10.42 13.85
CA GLN A 113 -14.16 -9.85 14.64
C GLN A 113 -13.57 -8.61 13.97
N GLN A 114 -13.31 -8.66 12.66
CA GLN A 114 -12.80 -7.50 11.92
C GLN A 114 -13.78 -6.31 11.97
N ALA A 115 -15.09 -6.58 11.96
CA ALA A 115 -16.11 -5.54 12.07
C ALA A 115 -16.09 -4.88 13.45
N GLU A 116 -15.93 -5.66 14.51
CA GLU A 116 -15.77 -5.17 15.88
C GLU A 116 -14.46 -4.37 16.06
N ASP A 117 -13.35 -4.88 15.53
CA ASP A 117 -12.06 -4.19 15.54
C ASP A 117 -12.17 -2.82 14.82
N PHE A 118 -12.87 -2.79 13.68
CA PHE A 118 -13.15 -1.55 12.96
C PHE A 118 -14.03 -0.60 13.77
N ARG A 119 -15.11 -1.07 14.40
CA ARG A 119 -15.96 -0.20 15.24
C ARG A 119 -15.17 0.41 16.39
N THR A 120 -14.27 -0.36 17.00
CA THR A 120 -13.35 0.12 18.04
C THR A 120 -12.43 1.22 17.51
N LEU A 121 -11.80 0.99 16.36
CA LEU A 121 -10.97 1.99 15.67
C LEU A 121 -11.78 3.24 15.31
N ALA A 122 -12.91 3.08 14.62
CA ALA A 122 -13.75 4.17 14.15
C ALA A 122 -14.24 5.04 15.30
N THR A 123 -14.69 4.44 16.41
CA THR A 123 -15.11 5.17 17.61
C THR A 123 -13.96 5.97 18.22
N ALA A 124 -12.76 5.39 18.29
CA ALA A 124 -11.59 6.09 18.82
C ALA A 124 -11.22 7.34 17.99
N PHE A 125 -11.28 7.23 16.66
CA PHE A 125 -10.96 8.34 15.75
C PHE A 125 -12.08 9.37 15.62
N ASP A 126 -13.34 8.94 15.59
CA ASP A 126 -14.52 9.83 15.55
C ASP A 126 -14.59 10.70 16.81
N SER A 127 -14.30 10.14 17.98
CA SER A 127 -14.23 10.87 19.26
C SER A 127 -13.13 11.95 19.32
N CYS A 128 -12.23 11.97 18.34
CA CYS A 128 -11.21 12.99 18.16
C CYS A 128 -11.51 13.98 17.02
N GLY A 129 -12.56 13.73 16.22
CA GLY A 129 -12.87 14.53 15.03
C GLY A 129 -12.13 14.10 13.75
N TYR A 130 -11.63 12.87 13.66
CA TYR A 130 -11.00 12.35 12.44
C TYR A 130 -11.87 11.26 11.77
N GLU A 131 -12.36 11.54 10.56
CA GLU A 131 -13.07 10.55 9.75
C GLU A 131 -12.08 9.49 9.22
N VAL A 132 -12.39 8.22 9.44
CA VAL A 132 -11.68 7.09 8.82
C VAL A 132 -12.29 6.82 7.45
N VAL A 133 -11.57 7.19 6.39
CA VAL A 133 -12.06 7.14 5.01
C VAL A 133 -11.63 5.91 4.22
N ALA A 134 -10.63 5.17 4.71
CA ALA A 134 -10.21 3.88 4.17
C ALA A 134 -9.41 3.11 5.23
N LEU A 135 -9.19 1.82 4.97
CA LEU A 135 -8.32 0.93 5.73
C LEU A 135 -7.36 0.23 4.77
N GLY A 136 -6.14 -0.07 5.22
CA GLY A 136 -5.23 -0.93 4.45
C GLY A 136 -5.86 -2.30 4.10
N PRO A 137 -5.26 -3.06 3.17
CA PRO A 137 -5.87 -4.31 2.65
C PRO A 137 -6.21 -5.36 3.72
N THR A 138 -5.54 -5.29 4.87
CA THR A 138 -5.73 -6.19 6.03
C THR A 138 -6.53 -5.55 7.17
N GLY A 139 -7.21 -4.43 6.93
CA GLY A 139 -7.98 -3.67 7.93
C GLY A 139 -7.17 -2.61 8.68
N THR A 140 -5.86 -2.55 8.50
CA THR A 140 -4.96 -1.51 9.03
C THR A 140 -3.82 -1.25 8.03
N PRO A 141 -3.13 -0.10 8.09
CA PRO A 141 -3.45 1.09 8.90
C PRO A 141 -4.70 1.84 8.40
N PRO A 142 -5.35 2.68 9.24
CA PRO A 142 -6.42 3.56 8.81
C PRO A 142 -5.91 4.74 7.97
N TYR A 143 -6.78 5.23 7.09
CA TYR A 143 -6.61 6.49 6.37
C TYR A 143 -7.56 7.53 6.94
N VAL A 144 -7.03 8.67 7.38
CA VAL A 144 -7.80 9.79 7.93
C VAL A 144 -7.63 11.04 7.09
N VAL A 145 -8.60 11.95 7.19
CA VAL A 145 -8.58 13.22 6.47
C VAL A 145 -8.02 14.31 7.37
N ALA A 146 -6.93 14.94 6.95
CA ALA A 146 -6.40 16.15 7.57
C ALA A 146 -5.51 16.92 6.59
N GLU A 147 -5.43 18.23 6.76
CA GLU A 147 -4.47 19.07 6.05
C GLU A 147 -3.20 19.24 6.89
N LEU A 148 -2.06 18.80 6.37
CA LEU A 148 -0.76 18.98 7.00
C LEU A 148 -0.01 20.11 6.32
N THR A 149 0.17 21.22 7.02
CA THR A 149 1.01 22.34 6.62
C THR A 149 2.12 22.56 7.64
N ASN A 150 3.07 23.44 7.36
CA ASN A 150 4.09 23.81 8.34
C ASN A 150 3.47 24.41 9.63
N GLU A 151 2.32 25.07 9.52
CA GLU A 151 1.62 25.62 10.69
C GLU A 151 0.88 24.55 11.50
N THR A 152 0.38 23.50 10.87
CA THR A 152 -0.55 22.54 11.51
C THR A 152 0.08 21.20 11.87
N VAL A 153 1.16 20.78 11.21
CA VAL A 153 1.65 19.39 11.25
C VAL A 153 1.93 18.87 12.66
N ALA A 154 2.62 19.64 13.51
CA ALA A 154 2.92 19.18 14.87
C ALA A 154 1.65 18.99 15.71
N LYS A 155 0.69 19.90 15.58
CA LYS A 155 -0.60 19.83 16.29
C LYS A 155 -1.42 18.63 15.81
N VAL A 156 -1.56 18.47 14.49
CA VAL A 156 -2.38 17.40 13.88
C VAL A 156 -1.79 16.02 14.18
N LEU A 157 -0.46 15.85 14.12
CA LEU A 157 0.18 14.59 14.53
C LEU A 157 -0.06 14.30 16.02
N GLY A 158 0.06 15.31 16.88
CA GLY A 158 -0.27 15.19 18.31
C GLY A 158 -1.73 14.78 18.57
N GLU A 159 -2.66 15.33 17.79
CA GLU A 159 -4.08 15.01 17.86
C GLU A 159 -4.36 13.57 17.41
N ILE A 160 -3.85 13.17 16.25
CA ILE A 160 -3.96 11.79 15.75
C ILE A 160 -3.31 10.80 16.73
N GLY A 161 -2.15 11.13 17.31
CA GLY A 161 -1.47 10.30 18.30
C GLY A 161 -2.32 10.04 19.54
N ARG A 162 -3.11 11.03 20.00
CA ARG A 162 -4.09 10.81 21.09
C ARG A 162 -5.22 9.86 20.68
N CYS A 163 -5.64 9.86 19.42
CA CYS A 163 -6.63 8.91 18.90
C CYS A 163 -6.07 7.50 18.83
N VAL A 164 -4.80 7.36 18.43
CA VAL A 164 -4.08 6.09 18.49
C VAL A 164 -3.98 5.58 19.93
N GLN A 165 -3.70 6.44 20.91
CA GLN A 165 -3.72 6.06 22.34
C GLN A 165 -5.10 5.56 22.78
N ARG A 166 -6.18 6.23 22.37
CA ARG A 166 -7.56 5.79 22.65
C ARG A 166 -7.87 4.46 21.99
N TRP A 167 -7.47 4.28 20.74
CA TRP A 167 -7.64 3.04 19.99
C TRP A 167 -6.90 1.87 20.66
N VAL A 168 -5.62 2.06 21.01
CA VAL A 168 -4.81 1.06 21.75
C VAL A 168 -5.47 0.68 23.06
N ALA A 169 -5.93 1.67 23.85
CA ALA A 169 -6.59 1.42 25.12
C ALA A 169 -7.91 0.65 24.94
N ALA A 170 -8.73 1.03 23.96
CA ALA A 170 -10.02 0.40 23.68
C ALA A 170 -9.89 -1.02 23.12
N SER A 171 -8.82 -1.31 22.37
CA SER A 171 -8.51 -2.68 21.91
C SER A 171 -8.08 -3.61 23.03
N GLY A 172 -7.71 -3.07 24.19
CA GLY A 172 -7.31 -3.84 25.37
C GLY A 172 -5.84 -4.32 25.34
N PRO A 173 -5.29 -4.65 26.52
CA PRO A 173 -3.86 -4.96 26.69
C PRO A 173 -3.41 -6.23 25.96
N GLU A 174 -4.34 -7.16 25.73
CA GLU A 174 -4.03 -8.42 25.07
C GLU A 174 -4.03 -8.33 23.54
N SER A 175 -4.48 -7.20 22.97
CA SER A 175 -4.57 -7.01 21.52
C SER A 175 -3.21 -7.01 20.82
N THR A 176 -3.20 -7.41 19.56
CA THR A 176 -2.01 -7.32 18.69
C THR A 176 -1.52 -5.88 18.55
N LEU A 177 -2.42 -4.91 18.58
CA LEU A 177 -2.11 -3.49 18.54
C LEU A 177 -1.37 -3.02 19.80
N ALA A 178 -1.86 -3.36 21.00
CA ALA A 178 -1.24 -2.95 22.26
C ALA A 178 0.13 -3.60 22.50
N LYS A 179 0.34 -4.81 21.96
CA LYS A 179 1.61 -5.54 21.99
C LYS A 179 2.57 -5.16 20.85
N GLY A 180 2.11 -4.37 19.87
CA GLY A 180 2.94 -3.89 18.78
C GLY A 180 3.97 -2.87 19.25
N GLN A 181 5.04 -2.69 18.47
CA GLN A 181 6.06 -1.66 18.73
C GLN A 181 5.65 -0.28 18.20
N ALA A 182 4.74 -0.24 17.23
CA ALA A 182 4.24 0.99 16.64
C ALA A 182 2.87 0.77 15.99
N SER A 183 2.12 1.85 15.86
CA SER A 183 0.94 1.93 14.99
C SER A 183 1.17 2.98 13.91
N TYR A 184 0.49 2.80 12.77
CA TYR A 184 0.59 3.69 11.62
C TYR A 184 -0.77 4.26 11.27
N VAL A 185 -0.80 5.52 10.85
CA VAL A 185 -1.99 6.20 10.35
C VAL A 185 -1.61 6.91 9.06
N ASN A 186 -2.35 6.66 7.99
CA ASN A 186 -2.18 7.40 6.74
C ASN A 186 -3.06 8.66 6.79
N VAL A 187 -2.50 9.79 6.37
CA VAL A 187 -3.17 11.08 6.35
C VAL A 187 -3.27 11.55 4.91
N VAL A 188 -4.50 11.73 4.43
CA VAL A 188 -4.80 12.24 3.09
C VAL A 188 -5.40 13.64 3.19
N SER A 189 -5.09 14.50 2.22
CA SER A 189 -5.67 15.85 2.18
C SER A 189 -7.18 15.80 1.91
N PRO A 190 -7.95 16.80 2.36
CA PRO A 190 -9.38 16.90 2.09
C PRO A 190 -9.71 16.81 0.60
N ALA A 191 -8.93 17.50 -0.25
CA ALA A 191 -9.12 17.49 -1.70
C ALA A 191 -8.97 16.08 -2.33
N VAL A 192 -8.06 15.25 -1.81
CA VAL A 192 -7.93 13.85 -2.26
C VAL A 192 -9.08 13.01 -1.71
N ALA A 193 -9.44 13.19 -0.45
CA ALA A 193 -10.52 12.45 0.20
C ALA A 193 -11.87 12.70 -0.47
N GLU A 194 -12.20 13.92 -0.90
CA GLU A 194 -13.46 14.25 -1.58
C GLU A 194 -13.64 13.48 -2.89
N ARG A 195 -12.55 13.26 -3.64
CA ARG A 195 -12.55 12.58 -4.95
C ARG A 195 -12.40 11.06 -4.85
N ARG A 196 -12.43 10.49 -3.64
CA ARG A 196 -12.22 9.05 -3.40
C ARG A 196 -13.36 8.21 -3.98
N ASP A 197 -13.04 6.98 -4.37
CA ASP A 197 -14.05 6.02 -4.80
C ASP A 197 -14.73 5.36 -3.58
N ARG A 198 -15.91 5.87 -3.20
CA ARG A 198 -16.66 5.44 -1.99
C ARG A 198 -17.33 4.07 -2.11
N GLY A 199 -17.46 3.53 -3.32
CA GLY A 199 -18.18 2.29 -3.58
C GLY A 199 -19.70 2.43 -3.43
N LYS A 200 -20.41 1.31 -3.50
CA LYS A 200 -21.88 1.29 -3.36
C LYS A 200 -22.27 1.31 -1.88
N GLU A 201 -23.29 2.08 -1.54
CA GLU A 201 -23.78 2.17 -0.15
C GLU A 201 -24.33 0.83 0.37
N SER A 202 -24.86 -0.01 -0.53
CA SER A 202 -25.40 -1.32 -0.21
C SER A 202 -24.33 -2.37 0.17
N TRP A 203 -23.04 -2.05 0.09
CA TRP A 203 -21.96 -2.96 0.44
C TRP A 203 -21.58 -2.85 1.92
N PRO A 204 -21.11 -3.94 2.55
CA PRO A 204 -20.60 -3.89 3.92
C PRO A 204 -19.51 -2.84 4.10
N THR A 205 -19.50 -2.17 5.26
CA THR A 205 -18.58 -1.06 5.53
C THR A 205 -17.11 -1.46 5.33
N LEU A 206 -16.69 -2.61 5.89
CA LEU A 206 -15.31 -3.08 5.74
C LEU A 206 -14.95 -3.36 4.28
N MET A 207 -15.88 -3.88 3.49
CA MET A 207 -15.65 -4.11 2.06
C MET A 207 -15.43 -2.79 1.32
N ARG A 208 -16.21 -1.75 1.65
CA ARG A 208 -16.04 -0.41 1.06
C ARG A 208 -14.69 0.19 1.43
N LEU A 209 -14.31 0.12 2.71
CA LEU A 209 -13.11 0.77 3.24
C LEU A 209 -11.79 0.08 2.85
N THR A 210 -11.81 -1.22 2.52
CA THR A 210 -10.60 -2.00 2.16
C THR A 210 -10.46 -2.27 0.66
N ARG A 211 -11.37 -1.74 -0.17
CA ARG A 211 -11.38 -2.01 -1.61
C ARG A 211 -10.14 -1.44 -2.31
N SER A 212 -9.60 -2.21 -3.25
CA SER A 212 -8.46 -1.82 -4.09
C SER A 212 -8.68 -0.48 -4.81
N ASP A 213 -9.86 -0.24 -5.36
CA ASP A 213 -10.15 0.98 -6.14
C ASP A 213 -10.17 2.23 -5.25
N LEU A 214 -10.72 2.10 -4.04
CA LEU A 214 -10.66 3.16 -3.02
C LEU A 214 -9.21 3.45 -2.67
N LEU A 215 -8.43 2.42 -2.31
CA LEU A 215 -7.02 2.57 -1.96
C LEU A 215 -6.21 3.15 -3.13
N ALA A 216 -6.45 2.72 -4.36
CA ALA A 216 -5.80 3.26 -5.56
C ALA A 216 -6.17 4.74 -5.78
N SER A 217 -7.44 5.12 -5.54
CA SER A 217 -7.89 6.52 -5.66
C SER A 217 -7.19 7.46 -4.67
N LEU A 218 -6.78 6.96 -3.51
CA LEU A 218 -6.02 7.71 -2.51
C LEU A 218 -4.51 7.69 -2.81
N THR A 219 -3.95 6.51 -3.07
CA THR A 219 -2.50 6.28 -3.20
C THR A 219 -1.91 6.70 -4.54
N LYS A 220 -2.74 7.05 -5.53
CA LYS A 220 -2.30 7.73 -6.75
C LYS A 220 -1.87 9.17 -6.53
N HIS A 221 -2.09 9.71 -5.33
CA HIS A 221 -1.67 11.04 -4.89
C HIS A 221 -0.65 10.93 -3.75
N THR A 222 0.09 12.01 -3.51
CA THR A 222 0.93 12.14 -2.32
C THR A 222 0.07 12.12 -1.05
N TYR A 223 0.52 11.39 -0.05
CA TYR A 223 -0.10 11.34 1.29
C TYR A 223 0.98 11.20 2.35
N PHE A 224 0.62 11.32 3.63
CA PHE A 224 1.56 11.14 4.72
C PHE A 224 1.29 9.83 5.46
N SER A 225 2.34 9.17 5.92
CA SER A 225 2.24 8.01 6.81
C SER A 225 2.87 8.39 8.14
N ALA A 226 2.02 8.56 9.16
CA ALA A 226 2.41 8.86 10.52
C ALA A 226 2.60 7.56 11.31
N SER A 227 3.68 7.47 12.07
CA SER A 227 4.03 6.35 12.94
C SER A 227 4.04 6.82 14.39
N TYR A 228 3.47 6.02 15.27
CA TYR A 228 3.43 6.27 16.71
C TYR A 228 4.02 5.06 17.42
N ALA A 229 5.10 5.27 18.17
CA ALA A 229 5.71 4.20 18.96
C ALA A 229 4.76 3.77 20.08
N ILE A 230 4.76 2.47 20.37
CA ILE A 230 3.96 1.86 21.43
C ILE A 230 4.90 1.12 22.37
N GLU A 231 4.85 1.46 23.64
CA GLU A 231 5.59 0.81 24.71
C GLU A 231 4.61 0.42 25.81
N GLN A 232 4.42 -0.89 26.02
CA GLN A 232 3.53 -1.43 27.05
C GLN A 232 2.11 -0.84 27.00
N GLY A 233 1.54 -0.68 25.79
CA GLY A 233 0.22 -0.10 25.56
C GLY A 233 0.15 1.44 25.69
N ARG A 234 1.27 2.12 25.98
CA ARG A 234 1.38 3.58 25.96
C ARG A 234 1.93 4.05 24.62
N VAL A 235 1.29 5.05 24.05
CA VAL A 235 1.63 5.62 22.74
C VAL A 235 2.44 6.89 22.92
N ASP A 236 3.57 7.02 22.23
CA ASP A 236 4.21 8.33 22.04
C ASP A 236 3.36 9.15 21.06
N THR A 237 2.59 10.08 21.60
CA THR A 237 1.62 10.85 20.84
C THR A 237 2.26 11.91 19.94
N THR A 238 3.55 12.23 20.10
CA THR A 238 4.21 13.19 19.21
C THR A 238 4.30 12.65 17.78
N GLY A 239 4.59 11.35 17.68
CA GLY A 239 4.69 10.63 16.42
C GLY A 239 5.79 11.15 15.49
N SER A 240 5.98 10.44 14.38
CA SER A 240 6.79 10.92 13.26
C SER A 240 6.07 10.62 11.96
N ALA A 241 6.21 11.46 10.95
CA ALA A 241 5.56 11.24 9.67
C ALA A 241 6.56 11.22 8.53
N ARG A 242 6.19 10.53 7.45
CA ARG A 242 6.92 10.55 6.19
C ARG A 242 5.96 10.81 5.04
N VAL A 243 6.49 11.38 3.97
CA VAL A 243 5.73 11.57 2.73
C VAL A 243 5.77 10.28 1.92
N VAL A 244 4.60 9.78 1.55
CA VAL A 244 4.45 8.67 0.61
C VAL A 244 4.03 9.22 -0.74
N ARG A 245 4.85 8.91 -1.75
CA ARG A 245 4.71 9.44 -3.12
C ARG A 245 4.30 8.34 -4.10
N PRO A 246 3.50 8.66 -5.13
CA PRO A 246 3.33 7.80 -6.29
C PRO A 246 4.66 7.41 -6.93
N PHE A 247 4.70 6.27 -7.60
CA PHE A 247 5.93 5.64 -8.09
C PHE A 247 6.85 6.59 -8.88
N ARG A 248 6.30 7.33 -9.86
CA ARG A 248 7.07 8.24 -10.70
C ARG A 248 7.65 9.43 -9.93
N GLU A 249 6.86 10.02 -9.03
CA GLU A 249 7.32 11.12 -8.17
C GLU A 249 8.40 10.65 -7.21
N ARG A 250 8.24 9.44 -6.66
CA ARG A 250 9.25 8.81 -5.81
C ARG A 250 10.57 8.58 -6.55
N GLN A 251 10.52 8.10 -7.79
CA GLN A 251 11.73 7.93 -8.61
C GLN A 251 12.43 9.26 -8.85
N LYS A 252 11.69 10.29 -9.28
CA LYS A 252 12.24 11.63 -9.52
C LYS A 252 12.85 12.26 -8.25
N PHE A 253 12.19 12.10 -7.11
CA PHE A 253 12.73 12.54 -5.82
C PHE A 253 14.05 11.83 -5.52
N GLY A 254 14.09 10.49 -5.61
CA GLY A 254 15.30 9.71 -5.36
C GLY A 254 16.45 10.07 -6.30
N GLU A 255 16.19 10.23 -7.60
CA GLU A 255 17.18 10.66 -8.60
C GLU A 255 17.76 12.04 -8.27
N THR A 256 16.92 12.98 -7.83
CA THR A 256 17.34 14.35 -7.46
C THR A 256 18.28 14.30 -6.25
N VAL A 257 17.89 13.57 -5.20
CA VAL A 257 18.71 13.41 -4.00
C VAL A 257 20.04 12.73 -4.34
N GLN A 258 20.00 11.61 -5.05
CA GLN A 258 21.20 10.85 -5.42
C GLN A 258 22.17 11.70 -6.23
N SER A 259 21.67 12.46 -7.20
CA SER A 259 22.49 13.32 -8.04
C SER A 259 23.19 14.40 -7.21
N ALA A 260 22.44 15.07 -6.34
CA ALA A 260 22.99 16.15 -5.50
C ALA A 260 24.02 15.63 -4.47
N VAL A 261 23.74 14.48 -3.85
CA VAL A 261 24.69 13.83 -2.92
C VAL A 261 25.94 13.36 -3.66
N ALA A 262 25.78 12.70 -4.82
CA ALA A 262 26.90 12.24 -5.63
C ALA A 262 27.78 13.40 -6.10
N GLU A 263 27.19 14.50 -6.58
CA GLU A 263 27.92 15.70 -6.99
C GLU A 263 28.79 16.23 -5.84
N ARG A 264 28.22 16.31 -4.63
CA ARG A 264 28.96 16.75 -3.44
C ARG A 264 30.11 15.80 -3.09
N LEU A 265 29.86 14.50 -3.13
CA LEU A 265 30.83 13.46 -2.76
C LEU A 265 31.95 13.32 -3.79
N ARG A 266 31.70 13.57 -5.08
CA ARG A 266 32.71 13.47 -6.15
C ARG A 266 33.89 14.41 -6.00
N ALA A 267 33.75 15.49 -5.23
CA ALA A 267 34.86 16.37 -4.88
C ALA A 267 35.95 15.64 -4.07
N THR A 268 35.58 14.61 -3.31
CA THR A 268 36.51 13.81 -2.48
C THR A 268 36.66 12.38 -3.02
N HIS A 269 35.61 11.81 -3.58
CA HIS A 269 35.55 10.45 -4.10
C HIS A 269 35.05 10.46 -5.56
N PRO A 270 35.94 10.68 -6.55
CA PRO A 270 35.54 10.87 -7.95
C PRO A 270 34.73 9.70 -8.55
N ARG A 271 34.92 8.49 -8.02
CA ARG A 271 34.25 7.26 -8.46
C ARG A 271 33.08 6.85 -7.58
N VAL A 272 32.62 7.69 -6.66
CA VAL A 272 31.57 7.34 -5.69
C VAL A 272 30.32 6.77 -6.37
N VAL A 273 29.80 5.69 -5.81
CA VAL A 273 28.50 5.12 -6.17
C VAL A 273 27.54 5.39 -5.03
N VAL A 274 26.39 5.97 -5.35
CA VAL A 274 25.35 6.30 -4.39
C VAL A 274 24.19 5.32 -4.58
N SER A 275 23.66 4.79 -3.49
CA SER A 275 22.44 3.99 -3.48
C SER A 275 21.44 4.59 -2.48
N ASP A 276 20.23 4.86 -2.94
CA ASP A 276 19.18 5.36 -2.05
C ASP A 276 18.44 4.21 -1.38
N TYR A 277 18.16 4.37 -0.09
CA TYR A 277 17.21 3.56 0.65
C TYR A 277 15.93 4.39 0.85
N GLN A 278 14.92 4.13 0.03
CA GLN A 278 13.72 4.99 -0.07
C GLN A 278 12.82 5.05 1.19
N TRP A 279 13.13 4.29 2.25
CA TRP A 279 12.27 4.13 3.44
C TRP A 279 12.72 4.89 4.69
N ILE A 280 13.81 5.66 4.61
CA ILE A 280 14.46 6.32 5.76
C ILE A 280 14.19 7.83 5.85
N TRP A 281 13.34 8.36 4.99
CA TRP A 281 12.95 9.76 4.98
C TRP A 281 11.84 10.03 6.00
N ARG A 282 12.07 10.98 6.91
CA ARG A 282 11.09 11.49 7.87
C ARG A 282 10.95 12.99 7.74
N LEU A 283 9.76 13.51 7.99
CA LEU A 283 9.55 14.94 8.13
C LEU A 283 10.39 15.49 9.29
N GLU A 284 10.96 16.67 9.11
CA GLU A 284 11.54 17.40 10.24
C GLU A 284 10.40 17.81 11.21
N PRO A 285 10.67 17.85 12.53
CA PRO A 285 9.66 18.29 13.50
C PRO A 285 9.05 19.64 13.13
N GLY A 286 7.72 19.68 13.00
CA GLY A 286 6.99 20.90 12.66
C GLY A 286 7.05 21.32 11.18
N ARG A 287 7.59 20.49 10.27
CA ARG A 287 7.77 20.86 8.87
C ARG A 287 7.25 19.77 7.92
N VAL A 288 6.47 20.16 6.91
CA VAL A 288 6.04 19.28 5.82
C VAL A 288 6.87 19.45 4.55
N ASP A 289 7.56 20.58 4.43
CA ASP A 289 8.43 20.95 3.30
C ASP A 289 9.90 20.54 3.50
N ARG A 290 10.20 19.84 4.60
CA ARG A 290 11.53 19.36 4.96
C ARG A 290 11.49 17.91 5.36
N GLN A 291 12.34 17.11 4.73
CA GLN A 291 12.54 15.71 5.07
C GLN A 291 14.00 15.40 5.27
N THR A 292 14.29 14.70 6.35
CA THR A 292 15.63 14.22 6.67
C THR A 292 15.69 12.72 6.45
N GLY A 293 16.80 12.23 5.92
CA GLY A 293 17.00 10.82 5.65
C GLY A 293 18.47 10.51 5.35
N TYR A 294 18.80 9.23 5.30
CA TYR A 294 20.12 8.79 4.91
C TYR A 294 20.18 8.46 3.41
N VAL A 295 21.36 8.57 2.81
CA VAL A 295 21.65 8.12 1.46
C VAL A 295 22.91 7.28 1.55
N LEU A 296 22.82 6.00 1.21
CA LEU A 296 23.97 5.12 1.32
C LEU A 296 24.93 5.41 0.16
N TYR A 297 26.22 5.34 0.42
CA TYR A 297 27.21 5.49 -0.63
C TYR A 297 28.43 4.61 -0.40
N CYS A 298 29.17 4.44 -1.48
CA CYS A 298 30.35 3.61 -1.57
C CYS A 298 31.45 4.50 -2.16
N PRO A 299 32.43 4.91 -1.33
CA PRO A 299 33.48 5.84 -1.75
C PRO A 299 34.30 5.29 -2.93
N GLU A 300 34.62 3.99 -2.89
CA GLU A 300 35.51 3.32 -3.83
C GLU A 300 34.89 2.02 -4.37
N PRO A 301 34.13 2.08 -5.48
CA PRO A 301 33.62 0.87 -6.11
C PRO A 301 34.73 0.02 -6.75
N ASP A 302 34.41 -1.25 -7.07
CA ASP A 302 35.28 -2.12 -7.85
C ASP A 302 35.56 -1.56 -9.27
N ALA A 303 36.48 -2.19 -10.01
CA ALA A 303 36.83 -1.75 -11.36
C ALA A 303 35.65 -1.76 -12.36
N ARG A 304 34.54 -2.43 -12.03
CA ARG A 304 33.30 -2.47 -12.81
C ARG A 304 32.25 -1.48 -12.29
N GLY A 305 32.61 -0.62 -11.33
CA GLY A 305 31.69 0.35 -10.71
C GLY A 305 30.70 -0.29 -9.75
N ARG A 306 30.94 -1.53 -9.29
CA ARG A 306 30.03 -2.23 -8.37
C ARG A 306 30.49 -2.06 -6.95
N CYS A 307 29.51 -1.87 -6.07
CA CYS A 307 29.70 -1.91 -4.63
C CYS A 307 28.98 -3.13 -4.08
N VAL A 308 29.72 -4.01 -3.43
CA VAL A 308 29.17 -5.22 -2.82
C VAL A 308 28.35 -4.84 -1.57
N ASN A 309 28.78 -3.82 -0.84
CA ASN A 309 28.03 -3.15 0.23
C ASN A 309 28.29 -1.64 0.21
N SER A 310 27.37 -0.85 0.77
CA SER A 310 27.62 0.57 1.08
C SER A 310 27.93 0.66 2.57
N ASP A 311 29.19 1.00 2.86
CA ASP A 311 29.70 1.04 4.24
C ASP A 311 29.50 2.43 4.87
N ASP A 312 29.16 3.44 4.06
CA ASP A 312 28.91 4.80 4.49
C ASP A 312 27.49 5.29 4.16
N ALA A 313 27.06 6.33 4.87
CA ALA A 313 25.81 7.03 4.63
C ALA A 313 25.99 8.55 4.71
N ALA A 314 25.22 9.28 3.93
CA ALA A 314 25.07 10.72 4.03
C ALA A 314 23.71 11.02 4.67
N LEU A 315 23.68 11.69 5.82
CA LEU A 315 22.46 12.29 6.38
C LEU A 315 22.18 13.61 5.64
N VAL A 316 20.99 13.69 5.06
CA VAL A 316 20.57 14.79 4.18
C VAL A 316 19.20 15.27 4.61
N THR A 317 19.05 16.59 4.79
CA THR A 317 17.76 17.26 4.80
C THR A 317 17.45 17.74 3.39
N THR A 318 16.23 17.57 2.92
CA THR A 318 15.79 17.93 1.56
C THR A 318 14.49 18.72 1.58
N ASP A 319 14.24 19.48 0.52
CA ASP A 319 12.92 20.03 0.24
C ASP A 319 11.94 18.96 -0.31
N GLU A 320 10.72 19.36 -0.62
CA GLU A 320 9.68 18.47 -1.19
C GLU A 320 10.08 17.80 -2.52
N ARG A 321 11.01 18.41 -3.26
CA ARG A 321 11.52 17.98 -4.57
C ARG A 321 12.78 17.13 -4.46
N GLY A 322 13.34 16.96 -3.26
CA GLY A 322 14.57 16.19 -3.04
C GLY A 322 15.84 17.03 -3.21
N VAL A 323 15.73 18.36 -3.27
CA VAL A 323 16.90 19.24 -3.30
C VAL A 323 17.46 19.36 -1.88
N PRO A 324 18.75 19.02 -1.65
CA PRO A 324 19.34 19.16 -0.32
C PRO A 324 19.27 20.59 0.21
N VAL A 325 18.96 20.74 1.50
CA VAL A 325 18.91 22.00 2.22
C VAL A 325 19.82 21.91 3.42
N GLY A 326 20.74 22.87 3.54
CA GLY A 326 21.74 22.87 4.61
C GLY A 326 22.94 21.98 4.31
N LYS A 327 23.63 21.53 5.36
CA LYS A 327 24.86 20.72 5.24
C LYS A 327 24.53 19.24 5.18
N ILE A 328 25.18 18.53 4.25
CA ILE A 328 25.19 17.06 4.21
C ILE A 328 26.20 16.56 5.25
N ARG A 329 25.77 15.68 6.16
CA ARG A 329 26.63 15.08 7.19
C ARG A 329 26.97 13.64 6.79
N LEU A 330 28.26 13.34 6.69
CA LEU A 330 28.73 11.98 6.42
C LEU A 330 28.75 11.15 7.70
N VAL A 331 28.36 9.89 7.57
CA VAL A 331 28.35 8.87 8.61
C VAL A 331 29.07 7.67 8.05
N HIS A 332 30.16 7.28 8.69
CA HIS A 332 30.98 6.16 8.27
C HIS A 332 30.60 4.89 9.02
N ASP A 333 31.01 3.74 8.48
CA ASP A 333 30.90 2.43 9.13
C ASP A 333 29.46 2.06 9.52
N VAL A 334 28.48 2.41 8.68
CA VAL A 334 27.06 2.09 8.90
C VAL A 334 26.75 0.61 8.66
N ARG A 335 27.73 -0.16 8.19
CA ARG A 335 27.64 -1.61 8.01
C ARG A 335 29.01 -2.26 8.17
N GLU A 336 29.05 -3.40 8.85
CA GLU A 336 30.24 -4.25 8.95
C GLU A 336 30.10 -5.43 7.96
N GLY A 337 30.85 -5.41 6.86
CA GLY A 337 30.77 -6.42 5.80
C GLY A 337 29.35 -6.57 5.21
N THR A 338 28.79 -7.77 5.21
CA THR A 338 27.39 -8.04 4.82
C THR A 338 26.40 -7.97 6.00
N GLY A 339 26.83 -7.43 7.14
CA GLY A 339 26.04 -7.33 8.37
C GLY A 339 24.85 -6.37 8.28
N ALA A 340 24.12 -6.24 9.39
CA ALA A 340 22.97 -5.36 9.47
C ALA A 340 23.36 -3.88 9.31
N LEU A 341 22.52 -3.12 8.61
CA LEU A 341 22.64 -1.66 8.52
C LEU A 341 22.36 -1.02 9.89
N ARG A 342 23.27 -0.17 10.36
CA ARG A 342 23.18 0.57 11.62
C ARG A 342 23.25 2.07 11.34
N LEU A 343 22.10 2.71 11.24
CA LEU A 343 22.00 4.15 11.05
C LEU A 343 21.75 4.83 12.41
N PRO A 344 22.47 5.92 12.74
CA PRO A 344 22.21 6.65 13.97
C PRO A 344 20.82 7.31 13.94
N PRO A 345 20.18 7.54 15.10
CA PRO A 345 18.99 8.38 15.17
C PRO A 345 19.33 9.83 14.80
N TYR A 346 18.33 10.60 14.37
CA TYR A 346 18.42 12.04 14.15
C TYR A 346 17.13 12.73 14.58
#